data_AF-A0AAN6P3V6-F1
#
_entry.id   AF-A0AAN6P3V6-F1
#
_cell.length_a   1.000
_cell.length_b   1.000
_cell.length_c   1.000
_cell.angle_alpha   90.00
_cell.angle_beta   90.00
_cell.angle_gamma   90.00
#
_symmetry.space_group_name_H-M   'P 1'
#
loop_
_entity.id
_entity.type
_entity.pdbx_description
1 polymer ?
#
loop_
_entity_poly.entity_id
_entity_poly.type
_entity_poly.pdbx_seq_one_letter_code
_entity_poly.pdbx_strand_id
1 'polypeptide(L)'
;MHVAAFTSAALLTLGVSAGTIDKRNGEGIHLANCYQQGKAFSQILYYADDSTSANGAQPYYADECSVTAPGAGFKTWEGSQISCTFPSGTSFTSKLPSGVQWYGTGQYAGPGWNNYRNFNCYKDDGHQLFDFGYTKCYSIYYCLDA
;
A
#
# COMPACT_ATOMS: atom_id res chain seq x y z
N MET A 1 -0.65 11.09 67.37
CA MET A 1 0.35 11.42 66.33
C MET A 1 0.62 10.16 65.52
N HIS A 2 0.62 10.27 64.18
CA HIS A 2 0.95 9.24 63.16
C HIS A 2 -0.20 8.24 62.86
N VAL A 3 -0.60 7.91 61.62
CA VAL A 3 -0.10 8.18 60.25
C VAL A 3 -1.30 8.24 59.28
N ALA A 4 -1.30 9.16 58.31
CA ALA A 4 -2.27 9.18 57.20
C ALA A 4 -1.77 8.32 56.03
N ALA A 5 -2.64 7.44 55.51
CA ALA A 5 -2.35 6.61 54.35
C ALA A 5 -2.64 7.38 53.05
N PHE A 6 -1.63 7.54 52.18
CA PHE A 6 -1.79 8.08 50.84
C PHE A 6 -1.91 6.92 49.84
N THR A 7 -3.09 6.76 49.23
CA THR A 7 -3.31 5.84 48.11
C THR A 7 -2.88 6.51 46.81
N SER A 8 -1.83 5.99 46.18
CA SER A 8 -1.36 6.42 44.85
C SER A 8 -2.30 5.92 43.74
N ALA A 9 -2.75 6.84 42.88
CA ALA A 9 -3.40 6.51 41.62
C ALA A 9 -2.34 6.19 40.56
N ALA A 10 -2.42 5.00 39.95
CA ALA A 10 -1.59 4.64 38.81
C ALA A 10 -2.17 5.24 37.52
N LEU A 11 -1.42 6.14 36.87
CA LEU A 11 -1.72 6.60 35.52
C LEU A 11 -1.38 5.47 34.52
N LEU A 12 -2.38 4.98 33.78
CA LEU A 12 -2.16 4.17 32.58
C LEU A 12 -1.76 5.09 31.43
N THR A 13 -0.51 5.01 31.00
CA THR A 13 -0.06 5.60 29.74
C THR A 13 -0.45 4.68 28.59
N LEU A 14 -1.36 5.15 27.73
CA LEU A 14 -1.61 4.54 26.42
C LEU A 14 -0.35 4.72 25.56
N GLY A 15 0.38 3.63 25.35
CA GLY A 15 1.51 3.61 24.42
C GLY A 15 0.99 3.78 23.01
N VAL A 16 1.21 4.96 22.42
CA VAL A 16 1.17 5.14 20.97
C VAL A 16 2.37 4.37 20.42
N SER A 17 2.10 3.21 19.82
CA SER A 17 3.08 2.56 18.94
C SER A 17 3.20 3.42 17.70
N ALA A 18 4.16 4.34 17.70
CA ALA A 18 4.69 4.87 16.46
C ALA A 18 5.27 3.67 15.70
N GLY A 19 4.58 3.21 14.66
CA GLY A 19 5.09 2.17 13.79
C GLY A 19 6.48 2.59 13.34
N THR A 20 7.47 1.75 13.61
CA THR A 20 8.79 1.88 13.03
C THR A 20 8.62 2.01 11.53
N ILE A 21 9.01 3.15 10.96
CA ILE A 21 9.11 3.31 9.51
C ILE A 21 10.21 2.34 9.10
N ASP A 22 9.81 1.15 8.67
CA ASP A 22 10.74 0.14 8.23
C ASP A 22 11.47 0.66 7.00
N LYS A 23 12.78 0.44 6.95
CA LYS A 23 13.60 0.85 5.82
C LYS A 23 13.20 -0.02 4.63
N ARG A 24 12.54 0.57 3.63
CA ARG A 24 12.09 -0.01 2.35
C ARG A 24 13.24 -0.46 1.43
N ASN A 25 14.26 -1.14 1.95
CA ASN A 25 15.35 -1.69 1.15
C ASN A 25 14.94 -3.09 0.64
N GLY A 26 14.01 -3.12 -0.31
CA GLY A 26 13.48 -4.35 -0.92
C GLY A 26 12.54 -4.05 -2.08
N GLU A 27 12.13 -5.07 -2.82
CA GLU A 27 11.11 -4.90 -3.85
C GLU A 27 9.76 -4.52 -3.23
N GLY A 28 8.99 -3.70 -3.93
CA GLY A 28 7.69 -3.22 -3.49
C GLY A 28 6.66 -3.27 -4.62
N ILE A 29 5.43 -3.61 -4.26
CA ILE A 29 4.29 -3.59 -5.18
C ILE A 29 3.23 -2.65 -4.62
N HIS A 30 2.76 -1.70 -5.41
CA HIS A 30 1.67 -0.80 -5.03
C HIS A 30 0.40 -1.10 -5.79
N LEU A 31 -0.69 -1.21 -5.05
CA LEU A 31 -2.06 -1.17 -5.57
C LEU A 31 -2.47 0.30 -5.63
N ALA A 32 -2.51 0.87 -6.83
CA ALA A 32 -2.52 2.31 -7.04
C ALA A 32 -3.76 2.81 -7.77
N ASN A 33 -4.24 3.97 -7.34
CA ASN A 33 -5.27 4.72 -8.05
C ASN A 33 -4.63 5.87 -8.79
N CYS A 34 -4.97 6.00 -10.06
CA CYS A 34 -4.30 6.87 -11.01
C CYS A 34 -5.29 7.76 -11.77
N TYR A 35 -4.78 8.89 -12.25
CA TYR A 35 -5.48 9.80 -13.14
C TYR A 35 -4.65 10.03 -14.38
N GLN A 36 -5.21 9.76 -15.56
CA GLN A 36 -4.61 10.09 -16.84
C GLN A 36 -5.46 11.17 -17.53
N GLN A 37 -4.92 12.38 -17.68
CA GLN A 37 -5.67 13.54 -18.20
C GLN A 37 -7.01 13.75 -17.46
N GLY A 38 -7.00 13.57 -16.14
CA GLY A 38 -8.20 13.68 -15.28
C GLY A 38 -9.12 12.46 -15.29
N LYS A 39 -8.84 11.43 -16.09
CA LYS A 39 -9.63 10.19 -16.14
C LYS A 39 -9.11 9.19 -15.11
N ALA A 40 -9.98 8.77 -14.19
CA ALA A 40 -9.64 7.82 -13.13
C ALA A 40 -9.48 6.38 -13.65
N PHE A 41 -8.49 5.67 -13.12
CA PHE A 41 -8.23 4.25 -13.33
C PHE A 41 -7.34 3.67 -12.22
N SER A 42 -7.12 2.36 -12.22
CA SER A 42 -6.29 1.68 -11.23
C SER A 42 -5.21 0.83 -11.89
N GLN A 43 -4.02 0.80 -11.27
CA GLN A 43 -2.86 0.03 -11.73
C GLN A 43 -2.23 -0.74 -10.57
N ILE A 44 -1.46 -1.77 -10.92
CA ILE A 44 -0.46 -2.37 -10.04
C ILE A 44 0.92 -1.95 -10.55
N LEU A 45 1.75 -1.45 -9.64
CA LEU A 45 3.07 -0.88 -9.93
C LEU A 45 4.13 -1.65 -9.14
N TYR A 46 5.16 -2.13 -9.82
CA TYR A 46 6.31 -2.79 -9.20
C TYR A 46 7.52 -1.85 -9.15
N TYR A 47 8.22 -1.87 -8.02
CA TYR A 47 9.48 -1.19 -7.81
C TYR A 47 10.51 -2.22 -7.34
N ALA A 48 11.63 -2.34 -8.04
CA ALA A 48 12.74 -3.19 -7.60
C ALA A 48 13.40 -2.67 -6.30
N ASP A 49 13.24 -1.38 -6.02
CA ASP A 49 13.61 -0.71 -4.78
C ASP A 49 12.45 0.21 -4.35
N ASP A 50 11.66 -0.26 -3.39
CA ASP A 50 10.48 0.44 -2.88
C ASP A 50 10.82 1.81 -2.26
N SER A 51 12.06 2.05 -1.84
CA SER A 51 12.45 3.37 -1.35
C SER A 51 12.36 4.46 -2.44
N THR A 52 12.32 4.07 -3.71
CA THR A 52 12.17 5.00 -4.85
C THR A 52 10.70 5.37 -5.12
N SER A 53 9.74 4.61 -4.60
CA SER A 53 8.31 4.78 -4.90
C SER A 53 7.76 6.12 -4.39
N ALA A 54 8.30 6.65 -3.29
CA ALA A 54 7.91 7.95 -2.74
C ALA A 54 8.62 9.16 -3.38
N ASN A 55 9.55 8.95 -4.33
CA ASN A 55 10.40 10.01 -4.88
C ASN A 55 9.95 10.51 -6.27
N GLY A 56 8.70 10.23 -6.66
CA GLY A 56 8.18 10.64 -7.95
C GLY A 56 8.64 9.75 -9.12
N ALA A 57 9.31 8.63 -8.84
CA ALA A 57 9.82 7.73 -9.86
C ALA A 57 8.68 6.92 -10.47
N GLN A 58 8.44 7.10 -11.77
CA GLN A 58 7.59 6.18 -12.51
C GLN A 58 8.37 4.87 -12.72
N PRO A 59 7.75 3.69 -12.49
CA PRO A 59 8.35 2.42 -12.85
C PRO A 59 8.67 2.33 -14.35
N TYR A 60 9.53 1.39 -14.71
CA TYR A 60 9.68 1.02 -16.11
C TYR A 60 8.33 0.51 -16.65
N TYR A 61 8.01 0.77 -17.92
CA TYR A 61 6.68 0.45 -18.47
C TYR A 61 6.33 -1.05 -18.39
N ALA A 62 7.33 -1.93 -18.30
CA ALA A 62 7.11 -3.38 -18.17
C ALA A 62 6.80 -3.83 -16.73
N ASP A 63 6.89 -2.90 -15.77
CA ASP A 63 6.67 -3.08 -14.33
C ASP A 63 5.39 -2.38 -13.84
N GLU A 64 4.56 -1.92 -14.78
CA GLU A 64 3.22 -1.40 -14.54
C GLU A 64 2.18 -2.23 -15.29
N CYS A 65 1.02 -2.45 -14.68
CA CYS A 65 -0.09 -3.09 -15.37
C CYS A 65 -1.42 -2.45 -14.95
N SER A 66 -2.29 -2.24 -15.93
CA SER A 66 -3.58 -1.58 -15.72
C SER A 66 -4.66 -2.58 -15.32
N VAL A 67 -5.25 -2.36 -14.15
CA VAL A 67 -6.38 -3.15 -13.64
C VAL A 67 -7.69 -2.66 -14.24
N THR A 68 -7.82 -1.35 -14.43
CA THR A 68 -8.92 -0.72 -15.17
C THR A 68 -8.38 0.23 -16.22
N ALA A 69 -9.16 0.46 -17.28
CA ALA A 69 -8.78 1.41 -18.31
C ALA A 69 -9.02 2.86 -17.84
N PRO A 70 -8.24 3.85 -18.33
CA PRO A 70 -8.50 5.28 -18.13
C PRO A 70 -9.96 5.65 -18.41
N GLY A 71 -10.66 6.13 -17.39
CA GLY A 71 -12.06 6.56 -17.46
C GLY A 71 -13.08 5.50 -17.05
N ALA A 72 -12.65 4.26 -16.79
CA ALA A 72 -13.51 3.22 -16.20
C ALA A 72 -13.72 3.41 -14.70
N GLY A 73 -12.98 4.32 -14.06
CA GLY A 73 -13.03 4.56 -12.63
C GLY A 73 -12.04 3.68 -11.85
N PHE A 74 -12.04 3.86 -10.53
CA PHE A 74 -11.18 3.11 -9.63
C PHE A 74 -11.71 1.69 -9.39
N LYS A 75 -10.77 0.76 -9.30
CA LYS A 75 -11.05 -0.58 -8.80
C LYS A 75 -11.27 -0.53 -7.29
N THR A 76 -12.34 -1.17 -6.81
CA THR A 76 -12.44 -1.56 -5.40
C THR A 76 -11.43 -2.67 -5.13
N TRP A 77 -10.42 -2.39 -4.32
CA TRP A 77 -9.31 -3.30 -4.04
C TRP A 77 -9.71 -4.42 -3.06
N GLU A 78 -10.70 -4.14 -2.23
CA GLU A 78 -11.12 -4.96 -1.10
C GLU A 78 -12.23 -5.94 -1.48
N GLY A 79 -12.35 -7.02 -0.70
CA GLY A 79 -13.45 -7.99 -0.79
C GLY A 79 -13.39 -8.92 -2.01
N SER A 80 -12.36 -8.81 -2.85
CA SER A 80 -12.16 -9.71 -3.99
C SER A 80 -10.67 -9.97 -4.24
N GLN A 81 -10.39 -11.04 -4.98
CA GLN A 81 -9.05 -11.29 -5.49
C GLN A 81 -8.83 -10.50 -6.77
N ILE A 82 -7.74 -9.76 -6.85
CA ILE A 82 -7.38 -8.93 -8.01
C ILE A 82 -6.05 -9.39 -8.54
N SER A 83 -6.04 -9.77 -9.81
CA SER A 83 -4.85 -10.19 -10.53
C SER A 83 -4.60 -9.26 -11.72
N CYS A 84 -3.34 -8.99 -11.99
CA CYS A 84 -2.90 -8.16 -13.10
C CYS A 84 -1.57 -8.70 -13.62
N THR A 85 -1.46 -8.80 -14.95
CA THR A 85 -0.27 -9.33 -15.63
C THR A 85 0.55 -8.19 -16.18
N PHE A 86 1.79 -8.09 -15.72
CA PHE A 86 2.77 -7.15 -16.24
C PHE A 86 3.14 -7.49 -17.68
N PRO A 87 3.56 -6.50 -18.50
CA PRO A 87 4.07 -6.76 -19.85
C PRO A 87 5.25 -7.75 -19.90
N SER A 88 6.01 -7.87 -18.80
CA SER A 88 7.06 -8.89 -18.63
C SER A 88 6.52 -10.34 -18.56
N GLY A 89 5.21 -10.54 -18.43
CA GLY A 89 4.54 -11.85 -18.36
C GLY A 89 4.31 -12.36 -16.94
N THR A 90 4.84 -11.69 -15.92
CA THR A 90 4.56 -12.04 -14.51
C THR A 90 3.20 -11.50 -14.10
N SER A 91 2.40 -12.30 -13.41
CA SER A 91 1.16 -11.83 -12.77
C SER A 91 1.37 -11.63 -11.28
N PHE A 92 0.89 -10.51 -10.76
CA PHE A 92 0.71 -10.31 -9.33
C PHE A 92 -0.77 -10.42 -8.98
N THR A 93 -1.05 -11.07 -7.86
CA THR A 93 -2.39 -11.23 -7.31
C THR A 93 -2.43 -10.74 -5.87
N SER A 94 -3.46 -9.95 -5.53
CA SER A 94 -3.77 -9.55 -4.16
C SER A 94 -5.13 -10.09 -3.72
N LYS A 95 -5.29 -10.29 -2.41
CA LYS A 95 -6.58 -10.63 -1.81
C LYS A 95 -6.75 -9.88 -0.50
N LEU A 96 -7.34 -8.70 -0.59
CA LEU A 96 -7.61 -7.85 0.56
C LEU A 96 -9.03 -8.15 1.10
N PRO A 97 -9.22 -8.49 2.39
CA PRO A 97 -10.55 -8.64 2.97
C PRO A 97 -11.39 -7.37 2.83
N SER A 98 -12.71 -7.49 2.93
CA SER A 98 -13.58 -6.31 2.96
C SER A 98 -13.29 -5.44 4.20
N GLY A 99 -13.38 -4.12 4.05
CA GLY A 99 -13.27 -3.18 5.15
C GLY A 99 -11.84 -2.76 5.53
N VAL A 100 -10.80 -3.35 4.93
CA VAL A 100 -9.40 -2.97 5.23
C VAL A 100 -9.04 -1.55 4.79
N GLN A 101 -9.85 -0.93 3.93
CA GLN A 101 -9.75 0.50 3.59
C GLN A 101 -9.83 1.42 4.83
N TRP A 102 -10.50 0.97 5.90
CA TRP A 102 -10.67 1.72 7.13
C TRP A 102 -9.55 1.48 8.15
N TYR A 103 -8.55 0.66 7.80
CA TYR A 103 -7.41 0.42 8.68
C TYR A 103 -6.51 1.66 8.73
N GLY A 104 -5.74 1.77 9.82
CA GLY A 104 -4.70 2.78 9.92
C GLY A 104 -3.57 2.52 8.93
N THR A 105 -2.85 3.57 8.52
CA THR A 105 -1.64 3.44 7.71
C THR A 105 -0.65 2.45 8.34
N GLY A 106 -0.06 1.59 7.50
CA GLY A 106 0.90 0.56 7.89
C GLY A 106 0.28 -0.69 8.51
N GLN A 107 -1.05 -0.73 8.70
CA GLN A 107 -1.71 -1.94 9.18
C GLN A 107 -1.80 -2.99 8.07
N TYR A 108 -1.61 -4.25 8.45
CA TYR A 108 -1.73 -5.39 7.53
C TYR A 108 -3.14 -5.46 6.93
N ALA A 109 -3.21 -5.44 5.60
CA ALA A 109 -4.43 -5.41 4.82
C ALA A 109 -4.72 -6.75 4.11
N GLY A 110 -3.75 -7.66 4.02
CA GLY A 110 -3.94 -8.98 3.43
C GLY A 110 -2.73 -9.48 2.63
N PRO A 111 -2.82 -10.68 2.05
CA PRO A 111 -1.73 -11.24 1.26
C PRO A 111 -1.72 -10.73 -0.18
N GLY A 112 -0.51 -10.74 -0.76
CA GLY A 112 -0.26 -10.68 -2.19
C GLY A 112 0.71 -11.79 -2.60
N TRP A 113 0.73 -12.17 -3.87
CA TRP A 113 1.63 -13.20 -4.38
C TRP A 113 1.82 -13.13 -5.89
N ASN A 114 2.91 -13.73 -6.36
CA ASN A 114 3.13 -14.09 -7.76
C ASN A 114 3.59 -15.56 -7.83
N ASN A 115 4.09 -16.01 -8.98
CA ASN A 115 4.57 -17.40 -9.15
C ASN A 115 5.92 -17.68 -8.47
N TYR A 116 6.57 -16.67 -7.89
CA TYR A 116 7.92 -16.76 -7.32
C TYR A 116 7.92 -16.61 -5.80
N ARG A 117 7.08 -15.73 -5.24
CA ARG A 117 7.08 -15.40 -3.82
C ARG A 117 5.73 -14.84 -3.34
N ASN A 118 5.61 -14.77 -2.01
CA ASN A 118 4.48 -14.16 -1.31
C ASN A 118 4.87 -12.79 -0.76
N PHE A 119 3.85 -11.95 -0.57
CA PHE A 119 3.95 -10.60 -0.07
C PHE A 119 2.91 -10.36 1.02
N ASN A 120 3.25 -9.48 1.95
CA ASN A 120 2.31 -8.91 2.90
C ASN A 120 1.92 -7.50 2.42
N CYS A 121 0.62 -7.28 2.23
CA CYS A 121 0.09 -5.98 1.83
C CYS A 121 -0.41 -5.20 3.04
N TYR A 122 -0.19 -3.90 3.03
CA TYR A 122 -0.49 -2.97 4.12
C TYR A 122 -1.24 -1.76 3.59
N LYS A 123 -2.07 -1.16 4.44
CA LYS A 123 -2.77 0.08 4.10
C LYS A 123 -1.76 1.21 3.95
N ASP A 124 -1.79 1.90 2.82
CA ASP A 124 -0.95 3.06 2.58
C ASP A 124 -1.66 4.37 3.01
N ASP A 125 -0.92 5.48 3.12
CA ASP A 125 -1.44 6.80 3.45
C ASP A 125 -2.00 7.57 2.24
N GLY A 126 -1.93 7.01 1.02
CA GLY A 126 -2.35 7.72 -0.18
C GLY A 126 -1.26 8.57 -0.81
N HIS A 127 0.01 8.40 -0.44
CA HIS A 127 1.08 9.21 -1.01
C HIS A 127 1.18 9.07 -2.53
N GLN A 128 1.65 10.14 -3.17
CA GLN A 128 1.90 10.16 -4.61
C GLN A 128 3.12 9.30 -4.92
N LEU A 129 2.95 8.37 -5.86
CA LEU A 129 4.03 7.55 -6.38
C LEU A 129 4.81 8.30 -7.46
N PHE A 130 4.10 8.83 -8.45
CA PHE A 130 4.67 9.67 -9.50
C PHE A 130 3.63 10.63 -10.07
N ASP A 131 4.17 11.70 -10.68
CA ASP A 131 3.46 12.68 -11.49
C ASP A 131 4.32 12.92 -12.73
N PHE A 132 4.01 12.19 -13.80
CA PHE A 132 4.82 12.21 -15.02
C PHE A 132 3.93 12.29 -16.26
N GLY A 133 4.25 13.23 -17.15
CA GLY A 133 3.47 13.52 -18.34
C GLY A 133 2.05 13.94 -18.00
N TYR A 134 1.07 13.08 -18.30
CA TYR A 134 -0.35 13.31 -18.00
C TYR A 134 -0.92 12.35 -16.96
N THR A 135 -0.05 11.55 -16.31
CA THR A 135 -0.46 10.48 -15.40
C THR A 135 0.04 10.79 -13.99
N LYS A 136 -0.88 10.71 -13.02
CA LYS A 136 -0.58 10.80 -11.59
C LYS A 136 -1.08 9.55 -10.91
N CYS A 137 -0.27 8.91 -10.08
CA CYS A 137 -0.64 7.71 -9.36
C CYS A 137 -0.38 7.85 -7.86
N TYR A 138 -1.28 7.29 -7.06
CA TYR A 138 -1.24 7.32 -5.61
C TYR A 138 -1.37 5.90 -5.07
N SER A 139 -0.54 5.54 -4.09
CA SER A 139 -0.62 4.22 -3.49
C SER A 139 -1.80 4.14 -2.52
N ILE A 140 -2.64 3.11 -2.67
CA ILE A 140 -3.73 2.83 -1.72
C ILE A 140 -3.29 1.74 -0.72
N TYR A 141 -2.53 0.78 -1.24
CA TYR A 141 -1.85 -0.27 -0.49
C TYR A 141 -0.47 -0.50 -1.08
N TYR A 142 0.47 -0.90 -0.23
CA TYR A 142 1.79 -1.36 -0.63
C TYR A 142 2.00 -2.79 -0.12
N CYS A 143 2.72 -3.59 -0.87
CA CYS A 143 3.02 -4.98 -0.57
C CYS A 143 4.52 -5.20 -0.61
N LEU A 144 5.06 -5.80 0.45
CA LEU A 144 6.48 -6.08 0.65
C LEU A 144 6.67 -7.58 0.82
N ASP A 145 7.89 -8.07 0.56
CA ASP A 145 8.26 -9.46 0.78
C ASP A 145 7.85 -9.94 2.19
N ALA A 146 7.23 -11.13 2.24
CA ALA A 146 6.65 -11.72 3.44
C ALA A 146 7.64 -12.53 4.29
#